data_AF-A0ABD5DDX5-F1
#
_entry.id   AF-A0ABD5DDX5-F1
#
_cell.length_a   1.000
_cell.length_b   1.000
_cell.length_c   1.000
_cell.angle_alpha   90.00
_cell.angle_beta   90.00
_cell.angle_gamma   90.00
#
_symmetry.space_group_name_H-M   'P 1'
#
loop_
_entity.id
_entity.type
_entity.pdbx_description
1 polymer ?
#
loop_
_entity_poly.entity_id
_entity_poly.type
_entity_poly.pdbx_seq_one_letter_code
_entity_poly.pdbx_strand_id
1 'polypeptide(L)'
;PAQSTATPPVKSEPSKPRATRPAPVRIYTDASELVGKPFRDLGEVSGESCQASNQDSPPNIPTARKRLQINAARMKANAVLLHRCEVTSGTPGCYR
;
A
#
# COMPACT_ATOMS: atom_id res chain seq x y z
N PRO A 1 -33.12 50.09 -32.35
CA PRO A 1 -32.48 48.78 -32.12
C PRO A 1 -30.95 48.92 -32.02
N ALA A 2 -30.41 48.86 -30.80
CA ALA A 2 -28.99 48.62 -30.55
C ALA A 2 -28.88 48.11 -29.10
N GLN A 3 -28.57 46.83 -28.91
CA GLN A 3 -28.38 46.25 -27.59
C GLN A 3 -26.99 45.60 -27.55
N SER A 4 -26.02 46.37 -27.05
CA SER A 4 -24.68 45.89 -26.72
C SER A 4 -24.76 45.02 -25.46
N THR A 5 -24.37 43.75 -25.56
CA THR A 5 -24.18 42.88 -24.40
C THR A 5 -22.69 42.63 -24.23
N ALA A 6 -22.12 43.22 -23.17
CA ALA A 6 -20.73 43.00 -22.76
C ALA A 6 -20.66 41.75 -21.87
N THR A 7 -19.82 40.78 -22.26
CA THR A 7 -19.54 39.56 -21.49
C THR A 7 -18.38 39.82 -20.52
N PRO A 8 -18.48 39.48 -19.22
CA PRO A 8 -17.37 39.65 -18.28
C PRO A 8 -16.28 38.56 -18.49
N PRO A 9 -15.00 38.86 -18.24
CA PRO A 9 -13.91 37.91 -18.43
C PRO A 9 -13.88 36.85 -17.32
N VAL A 10 -13.86 35.58 -17.73
CA VAL A 10 -13.72 34.41 -16.86
C VAL A 10 -12.30 34.39 -16.29
N LYS A 11 -12.19 34.63 -14.98
CA LYS A 11 -10.94 34.58 -14.22
C LYS A 11 -10.44 33.14 -14.15
N SER A 12 -9.31 32.86 -14.78
CA SER A 12 -8.65 31.55 -14.75
C SER A 12 -7.99 31.33 -13.39
N GLU A 13 -8.50 30.41 -12.59
CA GLU A 13 -7.84 29.98 -11.34
C GLU A 13 -6.62 29.09 -11.64
N PRO A 14 -5.47 29.29 -10.97
CA PRO A 14 -4.30 28.43 -11.16
C PRO A 14 -4.55 27.06 -10.51
N SER A 15 -4.65 26.00 -11.32
CA SER A 15 -4.70 24.62 -10.83
C SER A 15 -3.37 24.25 -10.17
N LYS A 16 -3.33 24.25 -8.84
CA LYS A 16 -2.18 23.79 -8.06
C LYS A 16 -1.92 22.31 -8.39
N PRO A 17 -0.68 21.90 -8.75
CA PRO A 17 -0.40 20.50 -9.03
C PRO A 17 -0.73 19.65 -7.80
N ARG A 18 -1.68 18.72 -7.97
CA ARG A 18 -2.07 17.78 -6.92
C ARG A 18 -0.87 16.90 -6.61
N ALA A 19 -0.33 17.03 -5.40
CA ALA A 19 0.77 16.20 -4.93
C ALA A 19 0.41 14.73 -5.17
N THR A 20 1.14 14.07 -6.07
CA THR A 20 0.93 12.68 -6.41
C THR A 20 1.38 11.86 -5.21
N ARG A 21 0.44 11.51 -4.33
CA ARG A 21 0.76 10.62 -3.22
C ARG A 21 1.22 9.29 -3.82
N PRO A 22 2.36 8.72 -3.38
CA PRO A 22 2.78 7.40 -3.82
C PRO A 22 1.61 6.43 -3.67
N ALA A 23 1.29 5.71 -4.74
CA ALA A 23 0.23 4.72 -4.69
C ALA A 23 0.58 3.67 -3.61
N PRO A 24 -0.38 3.31 -2.75
CA PRO A 24 -0.14 2.23 -1.80
C PRO A 24 0.22 0.95 -2.56
N VAL A 25 1.23 0.22 -2.08
CA VAL A 25 1.71 -1.02 -2.68
C VAL A 25 0.54 -2.01 -2.80
N ARG A 26 0.27 -2.52 -4.00
CA ARG A 26 -0.85 -3.45 -4.23
C ARG A 26 -0.49 -4.84 -3.72
N ILE A 27 -1.41 -5.48 -3.01
CA ILE A 27 -1.22 -6.85 -2.54
C ILE A 27 -1.99 -7.76 -3.49
N TYR A 28 -1.27 -8.63 -4.18
CA TYR A 28 -1.80 -9.73 -4.97
C TYR A 28 -1.81 -10.98 -4.10
N THR A 29 -2.93 -11.68 -4.04
CA THR A 29 -3.03 -12.97 -3.33
C THR A 29 -2.89 -14.16 -4.27
N ASP A 30 -2.97 -13.92 -5.57
CA ASP A 30 -2.90 -14.94 -6.60
C ASP A 30 -1.81 -14.60 -7.63
N ALA A 31 -1.01 -15.62 -7.97
CA ALA A 31 0.09 -15.45 -8.92
C ALA A 31 -0.40 -15.24 -10.36
N SER A 32 -1.60 -15.71 -10.70
CA SER A 32 -2.19 -15.57 -12.04
C SER A 32 -2.44 -14.11 -12.40
N GLU A 33 -2.62 -13.23 -11.41
CA GLU A 33 -2.75 -11.78 -11.64
C GLU A 33 -1.46 -11.13 -12.15
N LEU A 34 -0.32 -11.79 -11.97
CA LEU A 34 0.98 -11.34 -12.48
C LEU A 34 1.34 -12.03 -13.81
N VAL A 35 0.66 -13.13 -14.16
CA VAL A 35 0.86 -13.83 -15.43
C VAL A 35 0.44 -12.91 -16.59
N GLY A 36 1.33 -12.74 -17.57
CA GLY A 36 1.11 -11.86 -18.71
C GLY A 36 1.34 -10.37 -18.44
N LYS A 37 1.66 -9.97 -17.21
CA LYS A 37 2.14 -8.61 -16.91
C LYS A 37 3.66 -8.61 -16.85
N PRO A 38 4.37 -7.66 -17.49
CA PRO A 38 5.78 -7.49 -17.24
C PRO A 38 5.97 -7.02 -15.79
N PHE A 39 6.62 -7.83 -14.97
CA PHE A 39 7.01 -7.45 -13.61
C PHE A 39 8.51 -7.67 -13.43
N ARG A 40 9.09 -6.92 -12.50
CA ARG A 40 10.46 -7.12 -12.05
C ARG A 40 10.40 -7.65 -10.63
N ASP A 41 11.06 -8.77 -10.41
CA ASP A 41 11.29 -9.28 -9.06
C ASP A 41 12.29 -8.36 -8.34
N LEU A 42 11.90 -7.90 -7.14
CA LEU A 42 12.72 -7.04 -6.28
C LEU A 42 13.24 -7.80 -5.05
N GLY A 43 12.80 -9.03 -4.82
CA GLY A 43 13.11 -9.86 -3.66
C GLY A 43 11.89 -10.16 -2.80
N GLU A 44 12.06 -11.15 -1.91
CA GLU A 44 11.05 -11.54 -0.94
C GLU A 44 10.98 -10.55 0.21
N VAL A 45 9.75 -10.32 0.69
CA VAL A 45 9.47 -9.48 1.86
C VAL A 45 8.65 -10.28 2.87
N SER A 46 8.90 -10.02 4.14
CA SER A 46 8.13 -10.59 5.24
C SER A 46 7.53 -9.48 6.10
N GLY A 47 6.36 -9.76 6.66
CA GLY A 47 5.70 -8.88 7.63
C GLY A 47 5.15 -9.73 8.75
N GLU A 48 5.62 -9.47 9.97
CA GLU A 48 5.21 -10.21 11.15
C GLU A 48 4.56 -9.28 12.18
N SER A 49 3.62 -9.81 12.93
CA SER A 49 3.02 -9.15 14.09
C SER A 49 3.31 -9.98 15.32
N CYS A 50 4.49 -9.79 15.89
CA CYS A 50 4.91 -10.43 17.13
C CYS A 50 4.26 -9.75 18.34
N GLN A 51 3.58 -10.53 19.19
CA GLN A 51 3.23 -10.12 20.55
C GLN A 51 4.44 -10.50 21.42
N ALA A 52 5.13 -9.58 22.10
CA ALA A 52 6.31 -9.91 22.92
C ALA A 52 5.93 -10.24 24.37
N SER A 53 4.86 -9.63 24.86
CA SER A 53 4.29 -9.84 26.19
C SER A 53 2.76 -9.94 26.15
N ASN A 54 2.13 -10.47 27.20
CA ASN A 54 0.66 -10.44 27.35
C ASN A 54 0.07 -9.02 27.31
N GLN A 55 0.88 -7.99 27.57
CA GLN A 55 0.46 -6.60 27.56
C GLN A 55 0.49 -6.01 26.15
N ASP A 56 1.21 -6.64 25.22
CA ASP A 56 1.21 -6.25 23.82
C ASP A 56 -0.07 -6.74 23.12
N SER A 57 -0.43 -6.04 22.05
CA SER A 57 -1.56 -6.45 21.22
C SER A 57 -1.35 -7.86 20.67
N PRO A 58 -2.40 -8.70 20.63
CA PRO A 58 -2.31 -10.05 20.09
C PRO A 58 -1.84 -10.03 18.62
N PRO A 59 -1.20 -11.12 18.16
CA PRO A 59 -0.75 -11.23 16.78
C PRO A 59 -1.93 -11.08 15.82
N ASN A 60 -1.85 -10.08 14.92
CA ASN A 60 -2.96 -9.67 14.07
C ASN A 60 -2.55 -9.72 12.58
N ILE A 61 -3.29 -10.49 11.78
CA ILE A 61 -3.01 -10.68 10.34
C ILE A 61 -3.05 -9.35 9.57
N PRO A 62 -4.10 -8.50 9.69
CA PRO A 62 -4.10 -7.15 9.15
C PRO A 62 -2.82 -6.33 9.45
N THR A 63 -2.29 -6.42 10.68
CA THR A 63 -1.07 -5.70 11.08
C THR A 63 0.15 -6.28 10.37
N ALA A 64 0.29 -7.61 10.34
CA ALA A 64 1.35 -8.31 9.62
C ALA A 64 1.34 -7.94 8.12
N ARG A 65 0.15 -7.96 7.49
CA ARG A 65 -0.05 -7.58 6.08
C ARG A 65 0.31 -6.12 5.81
N LYS A 66 -0.03 -5.20 6.72
CA LYS A 66 0.37 -3.79 6.61
C LYS A 66 1.88 -3.63 6.73
N ARG A 67 2.53 -4.36 7.66
CA ARG A 67 4.00 -4.36 7.79
C ARG A 67 4.69 -4.91 6.54
N LEU A 68 4.16 -6.00 5.96
CA LEU A 68 4.60 -6.55 4.68
C LEU A 68 4.55 -5.47 3.58
N GLN A 69 3.42 -4.77 3.47
CA GLN A 69 3.21 -3.71 2.49
C GLN A 69 4.21 -2.54 2.67
N ILE A 70 4.51 -2.16 3.91
CA ILE A 70 5.49 -1.11 4.23
C ILE A 70 6.91 -1.56 3.85
N ASN A 71 7.29 -2.79 4.18
CA ASN A 71 8.60 -3.34 3.84
C ASN A 71 8.81 -3.40 2.33
N ALA A 72 7.79 -3.80 1.58
CA ALA A 72 7.81 -3.75 0.12
C ALA A 72 7.92 -2.32 -0.42
N ALA A 73 7.21 -1.37 0.18
CA ALA A 73 7.32 0.04 -0.18
C ALA A 73 8.75 0.58 0.03
N ARG A 74 9.44 0.15 1.09
CA ARG A 74 10.85 0.50 1.35
C ARG A 74 11.79 -0.05 0.27
N MET A 75 11.45 -1.19 -0.32
CA MET A 75 12.15 -1.76 -1.48
C MET A 75 11.74 -1.12 -2.82
N LYS A 76 10.92 -0.06 -2.78
CA LYS A 76 10.36 0.62 -3.95
C LYS A 76 9.49 -0.29 -4.81
N ALA A 77 8.93 -1.34 -4.22
CA ALA A 77 7.95 -2.19 -4.89
C ALA A 77 6.62 -1.44 -5.05
N ASN A 78 5.98 -1.65 -6.19
CA ASN A 78 4.61 -1.20 -6.46
C ASN A 78 3.57 -2.27 -6.11
N ALA A 79 4.01 -3.53 -5.99
CA ALA A 79 3.17 -4.66 -5.66
C ALA A 79 3.90 -5.72 -4.82
N VAL A 80 3.14 -6.56 -4.11
CA VAL A 80 3.61 -7.74 -3.36
C VAL A 80 2.70 -8.91 -3.70
N LEU A 81 3.30 -10.05 -4.00
CA LEU A 81 2.59 -11.33 -4.04
C LEU A 81 2.59 -11.95 -2.64
N LEU A 82 1.41 -12.10 -2.05
CA LEU A 82 1.22 -12.72 -0.75
C LEU A 82 1.12 -14.23 -0.95
N HIS A 83 2.11 -14.96 -0.44
CA HIS A 83 2.14 -16.42 -0.52
C HIS A 83 1.30 -17.08 0.58
N ARG A 84 1.54 -16.72 1.84
CA ARG A 84 0.85 -17.30 3.00
C ARG A 84 0.83 -16.28 4.13
N CYS A 85 -0.26 -16.27 4.91
CA CYS A 85 -0.32 -15.57 6.18
C CYS A 85 -0.83 -16.55 7.23
N GLU A 86 -0.04 -16.76 8.27
CA GLU A 86 -0.36 -17.68 9.36
C GLU A 86 -0.12 -17.01 10.70
N VAL A 87 -0.89 -17.44 11.69
CA VAL A 87 -0.64 -17.10 13.09
C VAL A 87 0.10 -18.27 13.69
N THR A 88 1.40 -18.11 13.88
CA THR A 88 2.27 -19.13 14.47
C THR A 88 2.48 -18.81 15.95
N SER A 89 2.27 -19.78 16.83
CA SER A 89 2.66 -19.73 18.24
C SER A 89 4.03 -20.36 18.44
N GLY A 90 4.78 -19.93 19.46
CA GLY A 90 6.11 -20.45 19.76
C GLY A 90 7.28 -19.91 18.94
N THR A 91 7.12 -18.78 18.24
CA THR A 91 8.25 -18.11 17.57
C THR A 91 9.24 -17.58 18.61
N PRO A 92 10.56 -17.91 18.54
CA PRO A 92 11.54 -17.41 19.49
C PRO A 92 11.53 -15.88 19.56
N GLY A 93 11.34 -15.32 20.76
CA GLY A 93 11.24 -13.87 20.98
C GLY A 93 9.83 -13.29 20.91
N CYS A 94 8.83 -14.09 20.54
CA CYS A 94 7.42 -13.75 20.68
C CYS A 94 6.79 -14.52 21.84
N TYR A 95 5.84 -13.87 22.50
CA TYR A 95 4.96 -14.41 23.52
C TYR A 95 4.29 -15.69 23.01
N ARG A 96 4.25 -16.67 23.92
CA ARG A 96 4.00 -18.10 23.67
C ARG A 96 2.80 -18.40 22.79
#